data_AF-A0A531KMG5-F1
#
_entry.id   AF-A0A531KMG5-F1
#
_cell.length_a   1.000
_cell.length_b   1.000
_cell.length_c   1.000
_cell.angle_alpha   90.00
_cell.angle_beta   90.00
_cell.angle_gamma   90.00
#
_symmetry.space_group_name_H-M   'P 1'
#
loop_
_entity.id
_entity.type
_entity.pdbx_description
1 polymer ?
#
loop_
_entity_poly.entity_id
_entity_poly.type
_entity_poly.pdbx_seq_one_letter_code
_entity_poly.pdbx_strand_id
1 'polypeptide(L)'
;VGYIVLGHRVARAGAGDGIAGLGAAMAVACLIVLPIGFTDALPAFTAPPLLIAAIGVGICSSVIPYICDQLAMSRLPRSSFALMLSLLPVTATLIGVIVLRQIPSPTDCIGIALVVAGVAFHKPANA
;
A
#
# COMPACT_ATOMS: atom_id res chain seq x y z
N VAL A 1 -0.81 9.08 -13.15
CA VAL A 1 0.13 8.57 -14.19
C VAL A 1 1.55 9.09 -13.97
N GLY A 2 1.77 10.40 -13.83
CA GLY A 2 3.12 10.97 -13.62
C GLY A 2 3.90 10.38 -12.44
N TYR A 3 3.27 10.24 -11.26
CA TYR A 3 3.92 9.66 -10.08
C TYR A 3 4.31 8.18 -10.27
N ILE A 4 3.51 7.42 -11.03
CA ILE A 4 3.78 6.00 -11.34
C ILE A 4 5.00 5.90 -12.26
N VAL A 5 5.09 6.74 -13.30
CA VAL A 5 6.23 6.77 -14.22
C VAL A 5 7.52 7.18 -13.48
N LEU A 6 7.46 8.19 -12.62
CA LEU A 6 8.59 8.63 -11.82
C LEU A 6 9.05 7.54 -10.84
N GLY A 7 8.11 6.94 -10.10
CA GLY A 7 8.40 5.85 -9.15
C GLY A 7 9.01 4.63 -9.84
N HIS A 8 8.52 4.27 -11.02
CA HIS A 8 9.05 3.14 -11.79
C HIS A 8 10.45 3.40 -12.36
N ARG A 9 10.81 4.68 -12.59
CA ARG A 9 12.16 5.07 -13.03
C ARG A 9 13.17 5.03 -11.88
N VAL A 10 12.75 5.41 -10.67
CA VAL A 10 13.57 5.34 -9.45
C VAL A 10 13.80 3.88 -9.02
N ALA A 11 12.76 3.03 -9.07
CA ALA A 11 12.87 1.61 -8.70
C ALA A 11 13.77 0.78 -9.63
N ARG A 12 14.04 1.27 -10.86
CA ARG A 12 14.84 0.54 -11.86
C ARG A 12 16.35 0.61 -11.62
N ALA A 13 16.81 1.40 -10.64
CA ALA A 13 18.22 1.50 -10.27
C ALA A 13 18.76 0.25 -9.53
N GLY A 14 17.88 -0.62 -9.03
CA GLY A 14 18.24 -1.86 -8.32
C GLY A 14 17.46 -2.02 -7.01
N ALA A 15 17.27 -3.25 -6.51
CA ALA A 15 16.42 -3.50 -5.33
C ALA A 15 16.95 -2.86 -4.03
N GLY A 16 18.28 -2.79 -3.85
CA GLY A 16 18.90 -2.08 -2.73
C GLY A 16 18.69 -0.57 -2.80
N ASP A 17 18.90 0.00 -3.99
CA ASP A 17 18.68 1.43 -4.26
C ASP A 17 17.18 1.79 -4.24
N GLY A 18 16.30 0.84 -4.58
CA GLY A 18 14.85 1.00 -4.54
C GLY A 18 14.31 1.16 -3.12
N ILE A 19 14.80 0.36 -2.16
CA ILE A 19 14.42 0.50 -0.74
C ILE A 19 15.00 1.79 -0.16
N ALA A 20 16.26 2.13 -0.45
CA ALA A 20 16.86 3.39 0.00
C ALA A 20 16.13 4.62 -0.58
N GLY A 21 15.80 4.58 -1.88
CA GLY A 21 15.02 5.61 -2.56
C GLY A 21 13.60 5.75 -2.02
N LEU A 22 12.95 4.63 -1.66
CA LEU A 22 11.67 4.63 -0.96
C LEU A 22 11.79 5.28 0.43
N GLY A 23 12.83 4.97 1.19
CA GLY A 23 13.10 5.58 2.48
C GLY A 23 13.27 7.09 2.39
N ALA A 24 14.04 7.56 1.41
CA ALA A 24 14.18 8.99 1.12
C ALA A 24 12.84 9.65 0.74
N ALA A 25 12.05 8.99 -0.11
CA ALA A 25 10.72 9.47 -0.47
C ALA A 25 9.78 9.53 0.74
N MET A 26 9.83 8.56 1.65
CA MET A 26 9.06 8.56 2.90
C MET A 26 9.48 9.69 3.83
N ALA A 27 10.78 10.03 3.90
CA ALA A 27 11.27 11.17 4.67
C ALA A 27 10.75 12.51 4.10
N VAL A 28 10.79 12.67 2.77
CA VAL A 28 10.22 13.86 2.11
C VAL A 28 8.71 13.93 2.33
N ALA A 29 8.00 12.81 2.18
CA ALA A 29 6.57 12.74 2.44
C ALA A 29 6.24 13.11 3.90
N CYS A 30 7.04 12.64 4.86
CA CYS A 30 6.91 13.02 6.27
C CYS A 30 7.02 14.54 6.42
N LEU A 31 8.06 15.18 5.89
CA LEU A 31 8.23 16.63 5.99
C LEU A 31 7.08 17.43 5.39
N ILE A 32 6.48 16.95 4.30
CA ILE A 32 5.37 17.61 3.61
C ILE A 32 4.04 17.40 4.36
N VAL A 33 3.80 16.19 4.87
CA VAL A 33 2.52 15.82 5.51
C VAL A 33 2.48 16.21 6.99
N LEU A 34 3.62 16.20 7.68
CA LEU A 34 3.75 16.57 9.09
C LEU A 34 3.04 17.89 9.43
N PRO A 35 3.26 19.03 8.74
CA PRO A 35 2.60 20.29 9.10
C PRO A 35 1.07 20.24 8.96
N ILE A 36 0.54 19.38 8.09
CA ILE A 36 -0.89 19.24 7.85
C ILE A 36 -1.57 18.54 9.04
N GLY A 37 -0.93 17.50 9.59
CA GLY A 37 -1.47 16.72 10.72
C GLY A 37 -0.92 17.10 12.09
N PHE A 38 -0.02 18.08 12.18
CA PHE A 38 0.73 18.37 13.41
C PHE A 38 -0.19 18.75 14.58
N THR A 39 -1.19 19.60 14.32
CA THR A 39 -2.11 20.06 15.36
C THR A 39 -2.96 18.92 15.91
N ASP A 40 -3.40 18.01 15.05
CA ASP A 40 -4.24 16.87 15.42
C ASP A 40 -3.43 15.78 16.13
N ALA A 41 -2.13 15.71 15.84
CA ALA A 41 -1.20 14.76 16.46
C ALA A 41 -0.68 15.21 17.84
N LEU A 42 -0.77 16.49 18.20
CA LEU A 42 -0.29 17.04 19.47
C LEU A 42 -0.71 16.21 20.71
N PRO A 43 -1.99 15.80 20.87
CA PRO A 43 -2.40 15.01 22.02
C PRO A 43 -1.68 13.66 22.13
N ALA A 44 -1.33 13.04 20.99
CA ALA A 44 -0.68 11.73 20.97
C ALA A 44 0.74 11.77 21.58
N PHE A 45 1.45 12.90 21.52
CA PHE A 45 2.78 13.06 22.11
C PHE A 45 2.78 12.98 23.64
N THR A 46 1.63 13.21 24.28
CA THR A 46 1.49 13.11 25.74
C THR A 46 1.13 11.70 26.22
N ALA A 47 0.83 10.79 25.29
CA ALA A 47 0.40 9.43 25.58
C ALA A 47 1.38 8.40 24.98
N PRO A 48 2.36 7.89 25.77
CA PRO A 48 3.33 6.90 25.30
C PRO A 48 2.72 5.67 24.60
N PRO A 49 1.58 5.10 25.05
CA PRO A 49 0.95 3.99 24.35
C PRO A 49 0.51 4.33 22.92
N LEU A 50 0.04 5.57 22.67
CA LEU A 50 -0.36 6.01 21.34
C LEU A 50 0.84 6.16 20.41
N LEU A 51 1.98 6.62 20.92
CA LEU A 51 3.22 6.69 20.14
C LEU A 51 3.70 5.29 19.73
N ILE A 52 3.66 4.33 20.65
CA ILE A 52 4.04 2.93 20.35
C ILE A 52 3.07 2.33 19.32
N ALA A 53 1.76 2.56 19.49
CA ALA A 53 0.76 2.11 18.52
C ALA A 53 0.98 2.76 17.14
N ALA A 54 1.27 4.06 17.08
CA ALA A 54 1.54 4.77 15.83
C ALA A 54 2.80 4.23 15.11
N ILE A 55 3.86 3.94 15.86
CA ILE A 55 5.06 3.27 15.33
C ILE A 55 4.68 1.89 14.79
N GLY A 56 3.91 1.11 15.54
CA GLY A 56 3.42 -0.20 15.12
C GLY A 56 2.60 -0.14 13.83
N VAL A 57 1.68 0.81 13.73
CA VAL A 57 0.88 1.05 12.52
C VAL A 57 1.77 1.43 11.33
N GLY A 58 2.74 2.35 11.51
CA GLY A 58 3.66 2.74 10.45
C GLY A 58 4.52 1.57 9.95
N ILE A 59 5.00 0.72 10.85
CA ILE A 59 5.79 -0.47 10.48
C ILE A 59 4.92 -1.48 9.73
N CYS A 60 3.77 -1.84 10.30
CA CYS A 60 2.89 -2.87 9.75
C CYS A 60 2.19 -2.44 8.46
N SER A 61 1.84 -1.17 8.31
CA SER A 61 1.07 -0.66 7.17
C SER A 61 1.94 -0.07 6.05
N SER A 62 3.19 0.31 6.34
CA SER A 62 4.04 0.98 5.34
C SER A 62 5.38 0.27 5.17
N VAL A 63 6.17 0.12 6.24
CA VAL A 63 7.54 -0.43 6.12
C VAL A 63 7.51 -1.86 5.58
N ILE A 64 6.77 -2.77 6.24
CA ILE A 64 6.71 -4.17 5.84
C ILE A 64 6.07 -4.32 4.44
N PRO A 65 4.87 -3.76 4.16
CA PRO A 65 4.24 -3.92 2.86
C PRO A 65 5.06 -3.34 1.71
N TYR A 66 5.66 -2.16 1.88
CA TYR A 66 6.43 -1.55 0.80
C TYR A 66 7.75 -2.28 0.53
N ILE A 67 8.42 -2.84 1.55
CA ILE A 67 9.58 -3.71 1.31
C ILE A 67 9.15 -4.96 0.54
N CYS A 68 8.04 -5.59 0.94
CA CYS A 68 7.46 -6.73 0.22
C CYS A 68 7.13 -6.37 -1.24
N ASP A 69 6.54 -5.21 -1.49
CA ASP A 69 6.21 -4.73 -2.83
C ASP A 69 7.47 -4.51 -3.68
N GLN A 70 8.49 -3.82 -3.14
CA GLN A 70 9.76 -3.61 -3.85
C GLN A 70 10.43 -4.95 -4.18
N LEU A 71 10.41 -5.89 -3.24
CA LEU A 71 10.96 -7.23 -3.46
C LEU A 71 10.16 -8.00 -4.52
N ALA A 72 8.83 -7.96 -4.46
CA ALA A 72 7.95 -8.58 -5.44
C ALA A 72 8.15 -7.98 -6.84
N MET A 73 8.22 -6.66 -6.97
CA MET A 73 8.50 -5.96 -8.22
C MET A 73 9.88 -6.32 -8.80
N SER A 74 10.88 -6.56 -7.94
CA SER A 74 12.22 -6.98 -8.39
C SER A 74 12.29 -8.43 -8.88
N ARG A 75 11.32 -9.28 -8.49
CA ARG A 75 11.36 -10.74 -8.72
C ARG A 75 10.26 -11.27 -9.65
N LEU A 76 9.14 -10.57 -9.76
CA LEU A 76 7.97 -11.02 -10.51
C LEU A 76 7.79 -10.24 -11.82
N PRO A 77 7.24 -10.89 -12.87
CA PRO A 77 6.77 -10.18 -14.05
C PRO A 77 5.68 -9.15 -13.67
N ARG A 78 5.64 -8.03 -14.41
CA ARG A 78 4.69 -6.93 -14.18
C ARG A 78 3.22 -7.40 -14.16
N SER A 79 2.86 -8.37 -15.00
CA SER A 79 1.51 -8.94 -15.07
C SER A 79 1.14 -9.71 -13.80
N SER A 80 2.05 -10.51 -13.26
CA SER A 80 1.83 -11.26 -12.00
C SER A 80 1.70 -10.34 -10.80
N PHE A 81 2.52 -9.29 -10.71
CA PHE A 81 2.41 -8.28 -9.65
C PHE A 81 1.09 -7.50 -9.74
N ALA A 82 0.68 -7.10 -10.94
CA ALA A 82 -0.61 -6.45 -11.17
C ALA A 82 -1.79 -7.36 -10.79
N LEU A 83 -1.68 -8.67 -11.07
CA LEU A 83 -2.68 -9.65 -10.66
C LEU A 83 -2.78 -9.74 -9.13
N MET A 84 -1.65 -9.82 -8.40
CA MET A 84 -1.65 -9.79 -6.93
C MET A 84 -2.31 -8.52 -6.38
N LEU A 85 -1.96 -7.34 -6.92
CA LEU A 85 -2.57 -6.08 -6.51
C LEU A 85 -4.07 -6.02 -6.80
N SER A 86 -4.54 -6.69 -7.84
CA SER A 86 -5.96 -6.72 -8.18
C SER A 86 -6.81 -7.52 -7.19
N LEU A 87 -6.19 -8.39 -6.39
CA LEU A 87 -6.85 -9.16 -5.34
C LEU A 87 -6.97 -8.39 -4.01
N LEU A 88 -6.27 -7.25 -3.87
CA LEU A 88 -6.28 -6.43 -2.65
C LEU A 88 -7.70 -6.12 -2.15
N PRO A 89 -8.67 -5.69 -2.99
CA PRO A 89 -10.00 -5.33 -2.53
C PRO A 89 -10.73 -6.49 -1.85
N VAL A 90 -10.60 -7.70 -2.40
CA VAL A 90 -11.20 -8.91 -1.82
C VAL A 90 -10.56 -9.20 -0.47
N THR A 91 -9.22 -9.22 -0.41
CA THR A 91 -8.49 -9.51 0.84
C THR A 91 -8.71 -8.44 1.90
N ALA A 92 -8.75 -7.16 1.53
CA ALA A 92 -8.98 -6.04 2.43
C ALA A 92 -10.39 -6.11 3.03
N THR A 93 -11.39 -6.45 2.22
CA THR A 93 -12.76 -6.62 2.70
C THR A 93 -12.86 -7.80 3.67
N LEU A 94 -12.24 -8.94 3.36
CA LEU A 94 -12.22 -10.09 4.27
C LEU A 94 -11.54 -9.75 5.61
N ILE A 95 -10.39 -9.09 5.58
CA ILE A 95 -9.70 -8.64 6.79
C ILE A 95 -10.56 -7.62 7.56
N GLY A 96 -11.20 -6.67 6.87
CA GLY A 96 -12.12 -5.71 7.49
C GLY A 96 -13.30 -6.38 8.19
N VAL A 97 -13.90 -7.41 7.58
CA VAL A 97 -14.94 -8.21 8.21
C VAL A 97 -14.41 -8.94 9.44
N ILE A 98 -13.26 -9.62 9.33
CA ILE A 98 -12.75 -10.48 10.39
C ILE A 98 -12.22 -9.68 11.58
N VAL A 99 -11.42 -8.65 11.30
CA VAL A 99 -10.70 -7.88 12.32
C VAL A 99 -11.53 -6.71 12.84
N LEU A 100 -12.22 -5.99 11.94
CA LEU A 100 -12.97 -4.78 12.30
C LEU A 100 -14.48 -5.04 12.45
N ARG A 101 -14.97 -6.25 12.13
CA ARG A 101 -16.41 -6.60 12.12
C ARG A 101 -17.24 -5.68 11.23
N GLN A 102 -16.64 -5.16 10.16
CA GLN A 102 -17.32 -4.32 9.18
C GLN A 102 -18.06 -5.20 8.18
N ILE A 103 -19.40 -5.23 8.28
CA ILE A 103 -20.22 -5.99 7.32
C ILE A 103 -20.30 -5.16 6.03
N PRO A 104 -19.78 -5.65 4.88
CA PRO A 104 -19.82 -4.92 3.63
C PRO A 104 -21.27 -4.74 3.18
N SER A 105 -21.57 -3.57 2.66
CA SER A 105 -22.89 -3.30 2.09
C SER A 105 -23.09 -4.11 0.80
N PRO A 106 -24.34 -4.33 0.36
CA PRO A 106 -24.61 -4.96 -0.93
C PRO A 106 -23.91 -4.25 -2.10
N THR A 107 -23.79 -2.92 -2.04
CA THR A 107 -23.07 -2.13 -3.06
C THR A 107 -21.57 -2.39 -3.06
N ASP A 108 -20.95 -2.56 -1.90
CA ASP A 108 -19.52 -2.92 -1.81
C ASP A 108 -19.28 -4.30 -2.41
N CYS A 109 -20.15 -5.26 -2.11
CA CYS A 109 -20.09 -6.61 -2.68
C CYS A 109 -20.18 -6.60 -4.21
N ILE A 110 -21.06 -5.78 -4.79
CA ILE A 110 -21.16 -5.61 -6.25
C ILE A 110 -19.87 -5.00 -6.81
N GLY A 111 -19.34 -3.95 -6.17
CA GLY A 111 -18.07 -3.32 -6.59
C GLY A 111 -16.91 -4.31 -6.60
N ILE A 112 -16.77 -5.11 -5.55
CA ILE A 112 -15.75 -6.16 -5.45
C ILE A 112 -15.96 -7.22 -6.54
N ALA A 113 -17.20 -7.67 -6.77
CA ALA A 113 -17.51 -8.65 -7.81
C ALA A 113 -17.13 -8.13 -9.21
N LEU A 114 -17.35 -6.85 -9.50
CA LEU A 114 -16.95 -6.23 -10.77
C LEU A 114 -15.43 -6.18 -10.93
N VAL A 115 -14.68 -5.86 -9.87
CA VAL A 115 -13.20 -5.89 -9.91
C VAL A 115 -12.72 -7.31 -10.20
N VAL A 116 -13.24 -8.31 -9.47
CA VAL A 116 -12.87 -9.73 -9.67
C VAL A 116 -13.20 -10.20 -11.09
N ALA A 117 -14.36 -9.82 -11.62
CA ALA A 117 -14.73 -10.13 -13.00
C ALA A 117 -13.75 -9.50 -14.00
N GLY A 118 -13.41 -8.21 -13.83
CA GLY A 118 -12.43 -7.52 -14.68
C GLY A 118 -11.06 -8.21 -14.67
N VAL A 119 -10.63 -8.71 -13.52
CA VAL A 119 -9.41 -9.50 -13.36
C VAL A 119 -9.50 -10.85 -14.08
N ALA A 120 -10.62 -11.56 -13.90
CA ALA A 120 -10.84 -12.86 -14.53
C ALA A 120 -10.85 -12.77 -16.08
N PHE A 121 -11.36 -11.66 -16.62
CA PHE A 121 -11.35 -11.41 -18.08
C PHE A 121 -10.04 -10.83 -18.60
N HIS A 122 -9.13 -10.39 -17.73
CA HIS A 122 -7.85 -9.83 -18.14
C HIS A 122 -6.92 -10.92 -18.69
N LYS A 123 -6.74 -10.95 -20.02
CA LYS A 123 -5.70 -11.75 -20.66
C LYS A 123 -4.38 -10.98 -20.62
N PRO A 124 -3.31 -11.53 -20.02
CA PRO A 124 -1.99 -10.91 -20.13
C PRO A 124 -1.62 -10.84 -21.62
N ALA A 125 -1.14 -9.68 -22.06
CA ALA A 125 -0.58 -9.55 -23.40
C ALA A 125 0.60 -10.53 -23.49
N ASN A 126 0.52 -11.50 -24.42
CA ASN A 126 1.64 -12.40 -24.71
C ASN A 126 2.86 -11.53 -25.03
N ALA A 127 3.90 -11.66 -24.19
CA ALA A 127 5.22 -11.08 -24.44
C ALA A 127 6.00 -11.98 -25.40
#